data_AF-A0A2P6AQB0-F1
#
_entry.id   AF-A0A2P6AQB0-F1
#
_cell.length_a   1.000
_cell.length_b   1.000
_cell.length_c   1.000
_cell.angle_alpha   90.00
_cell.angle_beta   90.00
_cell.angle_gamma   90.00
#
_symmetry.space_group_name_H-M   'P 1'
#
loop_
_entity.id
_entity.type
_entity.pdbx_description
1 polymer ?
#
loop_
_entity_poly.entity_id
_entity_poly.type
_entity_poly.pdbx_seq_one_letter_code
_entity_poly.pdbx_strand_id
1 'polypeptide(L)' 'AAFGRDYIANPDLAERLRLGADLNAQRPELFYGGGAEGYTDYPALASSAR' A
#
# COMPACT_ATOMS: atom_id res chain seq x y z
N ALA A 1 -9.94 -14.25 -4.78
CA ALA A 1 -9.06 -13.36 -5.58
C ALA A 1 -7.70 -13.28 -4.91
N ALA A 2 -6.64 -13.03 -5.66
CA ALA A 2 -5.30 -12.77 -5.12
C ALA A 2 -4.83 -11.39 -5.59
N PHE A 3 -4.20 -10.62 -4.71
CA PHE A 3 -3.75 -9.24 -4.97
C PHE A 3 -2.24 -9.15 -4.77
N GLY A 4 -1.52 -8.62 -5.76
CA GLY A 4 -0.08 -8.43 -5.71
C GLY A 4 0.29 -6.96 -5.52
N ARG A 5 0.28 -6.21 -6.63
CA ARG A 5 0.68 -4.79 -6.67
C ARG A 5 -0.08 -3.89 -5.70
N ASP A 6 -1.38 -4.15 -5.52
CA ASP A 6 -2.18 -3.37 -4.56
C ASP A 6 -1.73 -3.62 -3.12
N TYR A 7 -1.31 -4.84 -2.79
CA TYR A 7 -0.82 -5.17 -1.45
C TYR A 7 0.59 -4.64 -1.20
N ILE A 8 1.41 -4.45 -2.23
CA ILE A 8 2.71 -3.76 -2.11
C ILE A 8 2.50 -2.33 -1.61
N ALA A 9 1.54 -1.60 -2.19
CA ALA A 9 1.31 -0.20 -1.85
C ALA A 9 0.38 0.01 -0.65
N ASN A 10 -0.38 -1.00 -0.25
CA ASN A 10 -1.40 -0.88 0.79
C ASN A 10 -1.21 -1.99 1.83
N PRO A 11 -0.47 -1.74 2.94
CA PRO A 11 -0.29 -2.75 3.98
C PRO A 11 -1.62 -3.18 4.63
N ASP A 12 -2.65 -2.33 4.53
CA ASP A 12 -4.00 -2.49 5.04
C ASP A 12 -5.05 -2.71 3.95
N LEU A 13 -4.67 -3.26 2.79
CA LEU A 13 -5.54 -3.44 1.62
C LEU A 13 -6.90 -4.08 1.95
N ALA A 14 -6.91 -5.13 2.78
CA ALA A 14 -8.13 -5.82 3.15
C ALA A 14 -9.16 -4.87 3.81
N GLU A 15 -8.69 -3.96 4.65
CA GLU A 15 -9.55 -2.99 5.33
C GLU A 15 -10.05 -1.91 4.38
N ARG A 16 -9.19 -1.43 3.48
CA ARG A 16 -9.58 -0.47 2.43
C ARG A 16 -10.70 -1.02 1.56
N LEU A 17 -10.56 -2.28 1.11
CA LEU A 17 -11.58 -2.95 0.30
C LEU A 17 -12.88 -3.15 1.07
N ARG A 18 -12.80 -3.49 2.37
CA ARG A 18 -13.97 -3.64 3.24
C ARG A 18 -14.74 -2.33 3.42
N LEU A 19 -14.02 -1.22 3.55
CA LEU A 19 -14.58 0.12 3.77
C LEU A 19 -14.93 0.87 2.47
N GLY A 20 -14.46 0.40 1.32
CA GLY A 20 -14.53 1.17 0.06
C GLY A 20 -13.66 2.42 0.10
N ALA A 21 -12.54 2.38 0.83
CA ALA A 21 -11.61 3.51 0.96
C ALA A 21 -10.64 3.58 -0.22
N ASP A 22 -10.08 4.77 -0.44
CA ASP A 22 -9.08 5.00 -1.48
C ASP A 22 -7.83 4.15 -1.24
N LEU A 23 -7.20 3.71 -2.33
CA LEU A 23 -5.94 2.99 -2.31
C LEU A 23 -4.77 3.97 -2.48
N ASN A 24 -3.65 3.67 -1.83
CA ASN A 24 -2.40 4.36 -2.07
C ASN A 24 -1.96 4.17 -3.53
N ALA A 25 -1.36 5.22 -4.11
CA ALA A 25 -0.72 5.13 -5.41
C ALA A 25 0.49 4.19 -5.36
N GLN A 26 0.60 3.32 -6.35
CA GLN A 26 1.75 2.44 -6.51
C GLN A 26 2.97 3.24 -7.00
N ARG A 27 4.17 2.84 -6.57
CA ARG A 27 5.46 3.34 -7.08
C ARG A 27 6.25 2.19 -7.74
N PRO A 28 5.93 1.80 -9.00
CA PRO A 28 6.53 0.64 -9.67
C PRO A 28 8.05 0.70 -9.78
N GLU A 29 8.61 1.90 -9.89
CA GLU A 29 10.04 2.17 -9.92
C GLU A 29 10.78 1.70 -8.66
N LEU A 30 10.06 1.47 -7.56
CA LEU A 30 10.59 0.99 -6.28
C LEU A 30 10.26 -0.48 -5.97
N PHE A 31 9.53 -1.18 -6.84
CA PHE A 31 9.13 -2.57 -6.57
C PHE A 31 10.32 -3.53 -6.45
N TYR A 32 11.39 -3.25 -7.19
CA TYR A 32 12.59 -4.07 -7.23
C TYR A 32 13.79 -3.20 -6.87
N GLY A 33 14.07 -3.13 -5.56
CA GLY A 33 15.20 -2.41 -4.99
C GLY A 33 15.69 -3.10 -3.72
N GLY A 34 16.45 -2.39 -2.89
CA GLY A 34 16.97 -2.91 -1.61
C GLY A 34 16.76 -2.00 -0.41
N GLY A 35 16.06 -0.87 -0.58
CA GLY A 35 15.83 0.13 0.46
C GLY A 35 14.47 0.01 1.14
N ALA A 36 14.25 0.84 2.17
CA ALA A 36 12.97 0.93 2.87
C ALA A 36 11.91 1.71 2.06
N GLU A 37 12.35 2.64 1.21
CA GLU A 37 11.50 3.47 0.37
C GLU A 37 10.74 2.62 -0.65
N GLY A 38 9.41 2.71 -0.66
CA GLY A 38 8.56 1.89 -1.53
C GLY A 38 8.43 0.44 -1.09
N TYR A 39 8.89 0.09 0.11
CA TYR A 39 8.81 -1.27 0.65
C TYR A 39 8.08 -1.32 2.00
N THR A 40 8.54 -0.56 2.99
CA THR A 40 7.96 -0.55 4.34
C THR A 40 7.32 0.78 4.74
N ASP A 41 7.37 1.78 3.87
CA ASP A 41 7.01 3.17 4.16
C ASP A 41 5.67 3.63 3.56
N TYR A 42 4.90 2.72 2.95
CA TYR A 42 3.55 3.03 2.53
C TYR A 42 2.65 3.26 3.76
N PRO A 43 1.88 4.37 3.81
CA PRO A 43 1.05 4.68 4.96
C PRO A 43 -0.19 3.78 5.00
N ALA A 44 -0.57 3.33 6.19
CA ALA A 44 -1.89 2.75 6.45
C ALA A 44 -2.95 3.86 6.58
N LEU A 45 -4.23 3.54 6.39
CA LEU A 45 -5.38 4.43 6.60
C LEU A 45 -5.29 5.22 7.92
N ALA A 46 -5.00 4.52 9.02
CA ALA A 46 -4.90 5.14 10.35
C ALA A 46 -3.71 6.11 10.47
N SER A 47 -2.68 5.97 9.63
CA SER A 47 -1.53 6.87 9.59
C SER A 47 -1.75 8.07 8.67
N SER A 48 -2.60 7.96 7.64
CA SER A 48 -2.92 9.06 6.72
C SER A 48 -3.98 10.02 7.25
N ALA A 49 -4.78 9.62 8.24
CA ALA A 49 -5.87 10.42 8.80
C ALA A 49 -5.45 11.37 9.95
N ARG A 50 -4.15 11.66 10.10
CA ARG A 50 -3.62 12.48 11.20
C ARG A 50 -3.11 13.84 10.72
#